data_AF-A0A6J6N0J5-F1
#
_entry.id   AF-A0A6J6N0J5-F1
#
_cell.length_a   1.000
_cell.length_b   1.000
_cell.length_c   1.000
_cell.angle_alpha   90.00
_cell.angle_beta   90.00
_cell.angle_gamma   90.00
#
_symmetry.space_group_name_H-M   'P 1'
#
loop_
_entity.id
_entity.type
_entity.pdbx_description
1 polymer ?
#
loop_
_entity_poly.entity_id
_entity_poly.type
_entity_poly.pdbx_seq_one_letter_code
_entity_poly.pdbx_strand_id
1 'polypeptide(L)'
;MELEGKLRLQGGVQYLGKVSTLTVVLNDGYELLFTSTVPGFNGTSNWYKWRELVEPVTKRNFRISQLRSSVTLLTPGSDTEGEPYYTAGVEGSNLESLIKSALDKIAHHCSLRLVPLPVVLNRNIES
;
A
#
# COMPACT_ATOMS: atom_id res chain seq x y z
N MET A 1 -8.23 -6.14 -7.28
CA MET A 1 -7.96 -7.48 -7.87
C MET A 1 -6.50 -7.94 -7.72
N GLU A 2 -5.48 -7.07 -7.58
CA GLU A 2 -4.08 -7.51 -7.36
C GLU A 2 -3.74 -7.93 -5.91
N LEU A 3 -4.33 -7.33 -4.87
CA LEU A 3 -4.04 -7.68 -3.47
C LEU A 3 -4.46 -9.10 -3.10
N GLU A 4 -5.73 -9.45 -3.31
CA GLU A 4 -6.26 -10.78 -3.00
C GLU A 4 -5.70 -11.86 -3.94
N GLY A 5 -5.52 -11.52 -5.23
CA GLY A 5 -5.09 -12.46 -6.27
C GLY A 5 -3.60 -12.80 -6.26
N LYS A 6 -2.71 -11.82 -6.01
CA LYS A 6 -1.25 -12.03 -6.02
C LYS A 6 -0.63 -12.08 -4.63
N LEU A 7 -1.02 -11.17 -3.74
CA LEU A 7 -0.44 -11.06 -2.39
C LEU A 7 -1.23 -11.84 -1.33
N ARG A 8 -2.45 -12.29 -1.66
CA ARG A 8 -3.36 -12.98 -0.74
C ARG A 8 -3.56 -12.24 0.58
N LEU A 9 -3.64 -10.91 0.52
CA LEU A 9 -3.89 -10.06 1.69
C LEU A 9 -5.34 -9.57 1.68
N GLN A 10 -5.95 -9.47 2.87
CA GLN A 10 -7.26 -8.86 3.05
C GLN A 10 -7.17 -7.37 2.74
N GLY A 11 -8.05 -6.91 1.87
CA GLY A 11 -8.04 -5.53 1.41
C GLY A 11 -8.60 -5.35 0.01
N GLY A 12 -8.64 -4.10 -0.43
CA GLY A 12 -9.31 -3.72 -1.66
C GLY A 12 -8.58 -2.61 -2.40
N VAL A 13 -8.91 -2.47 -3.69
CA VAL A 13 -8.56 -1.30 -4.48
C VAL A 13 -9.87 -0.60 -4.79
N GLN A 14 -10.02 0.64 -4.34
CA GLN A 14 -11.13 1.49 -4.71
C GLN A 14 -10.67 2.52 -5.73
N TYR A 15 -11.49 2.79 -6.74
CA TYR A 15 -11.25 3.83 -7.73
C TYR A 15 -12.41 4.82 -7.70
N LEU A 16 -12.13 6.06 -7.28
CA LEU A 16 -13.09 7.16 -7.20
C LEU A 16 -12.69 8.25 -8.19
N GLY A 17 -13.28 8.18 -9.39
CA GLY A 17 -13.13 9.17 -10.46
C GLY A 17 -11.73 9.24 -11.06
N LYS A 18 -10.78 9.85 -10.35
CA LYS A 18 -9.38 10.04 -10.73
C LYS A 18 -8.39 9.54 -9.67
N VAL A 19 -8.88 9.17 -8.48
CA VAL A 19 -8.06 8.73 -7.37
C VAL A 19 -8.27 7.24 -7.16
N SER A 20 -7.18 6.50 -7.18
CA SER A 20 -7.16 5.12 -6.69
C SER A 20 -6.63 5.13 -5.26
N THR A 21 -7.28 4.33 -4.44
CA THR A 21 -6.94 4.10 -3.04
C THR A 21 -6.81 2.61 -2.82
N LEU A 22 -5.78 2.21 -2.09
CA LEU A 22 -5.53 0.81 -1.75
C LEU A 22 -5.67 0.66 -0.25
N THR A 23 -6.55 -0.25 0.18
CA THR A 23 -6.76 -0.55 1.59
C THR A 23 -6.17 -1.92 1.90
N VAL A 24 -5.41 -2.04 2.98
CA VAL A 24 -4.89 -3.30 3.51
C VAL A 24 -5.34 -3.44 4.96
N VAL A 25 -6.04 -4.53 5.26
CA VAL A 25 -6.52 -4.81 6.63
C VAL A 25 -5.37 -5.39 7.45
N LEU A 26 -5.22 -4.88 8.67
CA LEU A 26 -4.21 -5.29 9.64
C LEU A 26 -4.86 -6.01 10.83
N ASN A 27 -4.03 -6.62 11.68
CA ASN A 27 -4.51 -7.13 12.96
C ASN A 27 -5.07 -6.01 13.85
N ASP A 28 -5.80 -6.43 14.89
CA ASP A 28 -6.42 -5.57 15.90
C ASP A 28 -7.45 -4.57 15.34
N GLY A 29 -7.92 -4.79 14.11
CA GLY A 29 -8.94 -3.98 13.45
C GLY A 29 -8.41 -2.71 12.79
N TYR A 30 -7.10 -2.53 12.69
CA TYR A 30 -6.49 -1.39 11.99
C TYR A 30 -6.52 -1.59 10.48
N GLU A 31 -6.44 -0.47 9.74
CA GLU A 31 -6.32 -0.50 8.28
C GLU A 31 -5.22 0.44 7.78
N LEU A 32 -4.55 0.05 6.69
CA LEU A 32 -3.66 0.94 5.94
C LEU A 32 -4.35 1.42 4.68
N LEU A 33 -4.47 2.74 4.57
CA LEU A 33 -4.97 3.42 3.40
C LEU A 33 -3.79 4.02 2.63
N PHE A 34 -3.50 3.50 1.45
CA PHE A 34 -2.50 4.05 0.55
C PHE A 34 -3.17 4.91 -0.51
N THR A 35 -2.60 6.08 -0.75
CA THR A 35 -3.01 7.01 -1.81
C THR A 35 -1.80 7.43 -2.63
N SER A 36 -1.96 7.65 -3.94
CA SER A 36 -0.87 8.16 -4.77
C SER A 36 -0.50 9.59 -4.36
N THR A 37 0.80 9.86 -4.21
CA THR A 37 1.34 11.21 -3.94
C THR A 37 1.64 12.01 -5.20
N VAL A 38 1.41 11.44 -6.39
CA VAL A 38 1.80 12.06 -7.66
C VAL A 38 0.56 12.22 -8.54
N PRO A 39 0.14 13.46 -8.85
CA PRO A 39 -0.85 13.68 -9.89
C PRO A 39 -0.22 13.30 -11.24
N GLY A 40 -0.83 12.33 -11.90
CA GLY A 40 -0.55 11.97 -13.29
C GLY A 40 -1.29 12.89 -14.26
N PHE A 41 -1.30 12.51 -15.53
CA PHE A 41 -1.96 13.28 -16.58
C PHE A 41 -3.44 13.55 -16.25
N ASN A 42 -3.89 14.79 -16.46
CA ASN A 42 -5.23 15.27 -16.11
C ASN A 42 -5.65 15.10 -14.63
N GLY A 43 -4.68 15.00 -13.71
CA GLY A 43 -4.93 14.85 -12.27
C GLY A 43 -5.26 13.42 -11.84
N THR A 44 -5.03 12.43 -12.71
CA THR A 44 -5.22 11.00 -12.40
C THR A 44 -4.11 10.51 -11.48
N SER A 45 -4.42 9.86 -10.36
CA SER A 45 -3.44 9.30 -9.43
C SER A 45 -2.46 8.36 -10.15
N ASN A 46 -1.17 8.71 -10.12
CA ASN A 46 -0.12 7.85 -10.66
C ASN A 46 0.65 7.20 -9.51
N TRP A 47 0.49 5.89 -9.37
CA TRP A 47 1.17 5.12 -8.32
C TRP A 47 2.64 4.85 -8.63
N TYR A 48 3.02 4.97 -9.90
CA TYR A 48 4.27 4.43 -10.40
C TYR A 48 5.08 5.52 -11.10
N LYS A 49 6.32 5.70 -10.65
CA LYS A 49 7.33 6.49 -11.35
C LYS A 49 8.47 5.58 -11.74
N TRP A 50 8.80 5.56 -13.03
CA TRP A 50 10.07 4.97 -13.47
C TRP A 50 11.11 6.06 -13.65
N ARG A 51 12.38 5.70 -13.41
CA ARG A 51 13.52 6.51 -13.82
C ARG A 51 14.48 5.62 -14.60
N GLU A 52 14.99 6.15 -15.69
CA GLU A 52 16.15 5.57 -16.36
C GLU A 52 17.39 6.16 -15.70
N LEU A 53 18.26 5.28 -15.24
CA LEU A 53 19.54 5.64 -14.68
C LEU A 53 20.62 4.99 -15.54
N VAL A 54 21.72 5.72 -15.74
CA VAL A 54 22.87 5.20 -16.47
C VAL A 54 23.90 4.75 -15.44
N GLU A 55 24.33 3.50 -15.54
CA GLU A 55 25.38 2.99 -14.66
C GLU A 55 26.68 3.74 -14.97
N PRO A 56 27.32 4.37 -13.97
CA PRO A 56 28.51 5.18 -14.22
C PRO A 56 29.64 4.37 -14.87
N VAL A 57 29.76 3.10 -14.48
CA VAL A 57 30.83 2.17 -14.86
C VAL A 57 30.53 1.44 -16.17
N THR A 58 29.38 0.80 -16.30
CA THR A 58 29.08 -0.02 -17.50
C THR A 58 28.40 0.76 -18.62
N LYS A 59 28.02 2.03 -18.36
CA LYS A 59 27.21 2.88 -19.26
C LYS A 59 25.89 2.25 -19.68
N ARG A 60 25.42 1.22 -18.97
CA ARG A 60 24.14 0.58 -19.25
C ARG A 60 23.01 1.40 -18.66
N ASN A 61 21.93 1.53 -19.43
CA ASN A 61 20.68 2.08 -18.93
C ASN A 61 19.98 1.01 -18.12
N PHE A 62 19.62 1.32 -16.88
CA PHE A 62 18.74 0.50 -16.08
C PHE A 62 17.50 1.30 -15.68
N ARG A 63 16.35 0.64 -15.78
CA ARG A 63 15.06 1.22 -15.41
C ARG A 63 14.76 0.83 -13.97
N ILE A 64 14.67 1.82 -13.09
CA ILE A 64 14.17 1.61 -11.73
C ILE A 64 12.70 1.99 -11.68
N SER A 65 11.89 1.06 -11.19
CA SER A 65 10.52 1.29 -10.79
C SER A 65 10.45 1.76 -9.34
N GLN A 66 9.74 2.84 -9.08
CA GLN A 66 9.45 3.30 -7.73
C GLN A 66 7.97 3.61 -7.57
N LEU A 67 7.32 2.93 -6.63
CA LEU A 67 6.03 3.29 -6.10
C LEU A 67 6.22 4.36 -5.02
N ARG A 68 5.42 5.42 -5.08
CA ARG A 68 5.39 6.47 -4.04
C ARG A 68 3.95 6.71 -3.62
N SER A 69 3.72 6.67 -2.32
CA SER A 69 2.37 6.75 -1.77
C SER A 69 2.38 7.46 -0.43
N SER A 70 1.26 8.11 -0.10
CA SER A 70 0.95 8.53 1.26
C SER A 70 0.17 7.39 1.88
N VAL A 71 0.67 6.85 2.99
CA VAL A 71 -0.01 5.85 3.78
C VAL A 71 -0.62 6.51 5.01
N THR A 72 -1.88 6.21 5.26
CA THR A 72 -2.61 6.61 6.46
C THR A 72 -2.98 5.33 7.22
N LEU A 73 -2.57 5.23 8.48
CA LEU A 73 -3.05 4.22 9.41
C LEU A 73 -4.38 4.69 9.99
N LEU A 74 -5.42 3.88 9.85
CA LEU A 74 -6.76 4.12 10.40
C LEU A 74 -6.95 3.29 11.66
N THR A 75 -7.52 3.88 12.71
CA THR A 75 -7.87 3.16 13.93
C THR A 75 -9.06 2.21 13.70
N PRO A 76 -9.20 1.17 14.54
CA PRO A 76 -10.40 0.35 14.56
C PRO A 76 -11.60 1.23 14.91
N GLY A 77 -12.47 1.49 13.94
CA GLY A 77 -13.72 2.22 14.13
C GLY A 77 -14.79 1.33 14.75
N SER A 78 -15.64 1.89 15.59
CA SER A 78 -16.71 1.15 16.27
C SER A 78 -18.00 0.99 15.45
N ASP A 79 -18.09 1.53 14.23
CA ASP A 79 -19.20 1.29 13.25
C ASP A 79 -19.13 2.21 12.00
N THR A 80 -18.25 3.21 11.98
CA THR A 80 -18.00 4.12 10.85
C THR A 80 -16.51 4.17 10.53
N GLU A 81 -16.20 4.42 9.26
CA GLU A 81 -14.85 4.54 8.66
C GLU A 81 -13.77 4.93 9.69
N GLY A 82 -12.70 4.11 9.79
CA GLY A 82 -11.65 4.28 10.80
C GLY A 82 -11.02 5.69 10.77
N GLU A 83 -10.74 6.26 11.93
CA GLU A 83 -10.20 7.61 12.05
C GLU A 83 -8.69 7.62 11.74
N PRO A 84 -8.17 8.65 11.03
CA PRO A 84 -6.74 8.77 10.77
C PRO A 84 -5.90 8.86 12.06
N TYR A 85 -5.06 7.86 12.30
CA TYR A 85 -4.14 7.81 13.44
C TYR A 85 -2.76 8.37 13.10
N TYR A 86 -2.24 8.03 11.92
CA TYR A 86 -0.89 8.40 11.51
C TYR A 86 -0.79 8.43 9.98
N THR A 87 -0.10 9.45 9.44
CA THR A 87 0.12 9.58 7.99
C THR A 87 1.59 9.78 7.68
N ALA A 88 2.10 9.06 6.67
CA ALA A 88 3.47 9.23 6.21
C ALA A 88 3.61 8.99 4.70
N GLY A 89 4.60 9.64 4.08
CA GLY A 89 5.05 9.28 2.75
C GLY A 89 5.90 8.01 2.77
N VAL A 90 5.62 7.06 1.91
CA VAL A 90 6.35 5.80 1.74
C VAL A 90 6.72 5.56 0.29
N GLU A 91 7.80 4.81 0.09
CA GLU A 91 8.27 4.39 -1.22
C GLU A 91 8.72 2.93 -1.20
N GLY A 92 8.59 2.27 -2.35
CA GLY A 92 8.93 0.86 -2.54
C GLY A 92 9.14 0.54 -4.02
N SER A 93 9.86 -0.54 -4.33
CA SER A 93 10.05 -1.01 -5.71
C SER A 93 8.84 -1.78 -6.24
N ASN A 94 8.02 -2.31 -5.33
CA ASN A 94 6.80 -3.06 -5.56
C ASN A 94 5.85 -2.88 -4.36
N LEU A 95 4.65 -3.47 -4.42
CA LEU A 95 3.65 -3.28 -3.37
C LEU A 95 4.07 -3.89 -2.02
N GLU A 96 4.75 -5.04 -2.02
CA GLU A 96 5.24 -5.69 -0.78
C GLU A 96 6.26 -4.80 -0.04
N SER A 97 7.23 -4.26 -0.77
CA SER A 97 8.23 -3.34 -0.20
C SER A 97 7.58 -2.02 0.26
N LEU A 98 6.53 -1.56 -0.42
CA LEU A 98 5.77 -0.39 0.01
C LEU A 98 5.03 -0.64 1.33
N ILE A 99 4.36 -1.79 1.46
CA ILE A 99 3.67 -2.22 2.69
C ILE A 99 4.68 -2.37 3.82
N LYS A 100 5.81 -3.05 3.57
CA LYS A 100 6.89 -3.19 4.56
C LYS A 100 7.40 -1.83 5.03
N SER A 101 7.66 -0.90 4.10
CA SER A 101 8.12 0.46 4.41
C SER A 101 7.12 1.22 5.29
N ALA A 102 5.81 1.06 5.03
CA ALA A 102 4.76 1.64 5.87
C ALA A 102 4.76 1.05 7.29
N LEU A 103 4.81 -0.28 7.42
CA LEU A 103 4.81 -0.96 8.71
C LEU A 103 6.07 -0.64 9.53
N ASP A 104 7.23 -0.57 8.90
CA ASP A 104 8.50 -0.19 9.56
C ASP A 104 8.38 1.22 10.16
N LYS A 105 7.77 2.17 9.44
CA LYS A 105 7.52 3.53 9.96
C LYS A 105 6.52 3.57 11.11
N ILE A 106 5.42 2.82 10.99
CA ILE A 106 4.40 2.73 12.04
C ILE A 106 4.99 2.10 13.30
N ALA A 107 5.78 1.03 13.17
CA ALA A 107 6.46 0.42 14.30
C ALA A 107 7.41 1.41 14.98
N HIS A 108 8.15 2.20 14.19
CA HIS A 108 9.09 3.18 14.72
C HIS A 108 8.41 4.38 15.39
N HIS A 109 7.36 4.94 14.79
CA HIS A 109 6.74 6.19 15.26
C HIS A 109 5.55 6.00 16.19
N CYS A 110 4.81 4.90 16.05
CA CYS A 110 3.61 4.62 16.83
C CYS A 110 3.84 3.56 17.90
N SER A 111 4.99 2.86 17.90
CA SER A 111 5.26 1.71 18.77
C SER A 111 4.24 0.56 18.61
N LEU A 112 3.56 0.49 17.46
CA LEU A 112 2.58 -0.55 17.15
C LEU A 112 3.22 -1.66 16.32
N ARG A 113 2.93 -2.92 16.65
CA ARG A 113 3.40 -4.09 15.90
C ARG A 113 2.25 -4.66 15.08
N LEU A 114 1.96 -4.00 13.97
CA LEU A 114 0.88 -4.40 13.09
C LEU A 114 1.37 -5.31 11.96
N VAL A 115 0.51 -6.23 11.53
CA VAL A 115 0.77 -7.18 10.45
C VAL A 115 -0.43 -7.23 9.50
N PRO A 116 -0.21 -7.32 8.17
CA PRO A 116 -1.28 -7.50 7.21
C PRO A 116 -1.97 -8.85 7.39
N LEU A 117 -3.31 -8.86 7.33
CA LEU A 117 -4.06 -10.10 7.45
C LEU A 117 -4.11 -10.85 6.10
N PRO A 118 -3.86 -12.17 6.09
CA PRO A 118 -4.02 -12.97 4.88
C PRO A 118 -5.51 -13.21 4.57
N VAL A 119 -5.84 -13.35 3.28
CA VAL A 119 -7.17 -13.82 2.85
C VAL A 119 -7.36 -15.25 3.35
N VAL A 120 -8.37 -15.45 4.20
CA VAL A 120 -8.76 -16.78 4.65
C VAL A 120 -9.75 -17.34 3.63
N LEU A 121 -9.25 -18.21 2.74
CA LEU A 121 -10.14 -19.03 1.92
C LEU A 121 -10.76 -20.09 2.84
N ASN A 122 -11.98 -19.85 3.31
CA ASN A 122 -12.77 -20.90 3.93
C ASN A 122 -13.01 -21.97 2.85
N ARG A 123 -12.22 -23.05 2.89
CA ARG A 123 -12.60 -24.31 2.27
C ARG A 123 -13.79 -24.83 3.09
N ASN A 124 -14.99 -24.33 2.78
CA ASN A 124 -16.18 -25.07 3.15
C ASN A 124 -16.07 -26.41 2.44
N ILE A 125 -15.88 -27.42 3.28
CA ILE A 125 -16.02 -28.83 3.00
C ILE A 125 -17.41 -28.98 2.38
N GLU A 126 -17.46 -29.12 1.06
CA GLU A 126 -18.62 -29.71 0.39
C GLU A 126 -18.65 -31.18 0.82
N SER A 127 -19.52 -31.47 1.77
CA SER A 127 -19.98 -32.82 2.13
C SER A 127 -21.24 -33.16 1.34
#